data_AF-A0A8T0EPK6-F1
#
_entry.id   AF-A0A8T0EPK6-F1
#
_cell.length_a   1.000
_cell.length_b   1.000
_cell.length_c   1.000
_cell.angle_alpha   90.00
_cell.angle_beta   90.00
_cell.angle_gamma   90.00
#
_symmetry.space_group_name_H-M   'P 1'
#
loop_
_entity.id
_entity.type
_entity.pdbx_description
1 polymer ?
#
loop_
_entity_poly.entity_id
_entity_poly.type
_entity_poly.pdbx_seq_one_letter_code
_entity_poly.pdbx_strand_id
1 'polypeptide(L)'
;MLTGDMKEKKNECIEIEDIAYDVLDKFVFFLYTDTFKDLEWEAVIGLYYAADKYQVERLKILCCSFFLKDIDVHNVCEILMLIDKHHDSDFRMRVEDFILKNDDEIFSSSTWKQFVDEQPFLPAKTMLLKYDKDKGKRTVPETYDEKLSIHPTVQDDLLALYKSKIITDIDIICKDTTFHVHKSVLCASSIIMREWFKKDMKCKPKDIFEIQDLEDDIVSRMLLFLYTDSLEDVQWDIAMKLYHAADVYQILRLKIRCSCFLIENLQISNASTILLLAHEHQDAKLKSVVEDFIFMHDEEIFGSDEWAHFSESNVRLANETMRSKYKKKDDL
;
A
#
# COMPACT_ATOMS: atom_id res chain seq x y z
N MET A 1 22.75 -5.87 4.70
CA MET A 1 22.97 -5.03 5.89
C MET A 1 22.27 -5.61 7.12
N LEU A 2 20.95 -5.81 7.07
CA LEU A 2 20.16 -6.24 8.23
C LEU A 2 20.17 -7.76 8.53
N THR A 3 20.43 -8.60 7.53
CA THR A 3 20.37 -10.07 7.67
C THR A 3 21.74 -10.75 7.75
N GLY A 4 22.82 -10.01 7.48
CA GLY A 4 24.20 -10.51 7.58
C GLY A 4 24.83 -10.21 8.93
N ASP A 5 25.96 -10.85 9.24
CA ASP A 5 26.74 -10.58 10.47
C ASP A 5 27.54 -9.27 10.39
N MET A 6 26.84 -8.17 10.09
CA MET A 6 27.41 -6.82 10.06
C MET A 6 27.32 -6.15 11.44
N LYS A 7 28.02 -5.02 11.64
CA LYS A 7 28.08 -4.33 12.95
C LYS A 7 26.69 -3.88 13.42
N GLU A 8 25.83 -3.54 12.48
CA GLU A 8 24.47 -3.06 12.65
C GLU A 8 23.57 -4.12 13.28
N LYS A 9 23.80 -5.41 12.98
CA LYS A 9 23.12 -6.53 13.63
C LYS A 9 23.49 -6.67 15.12
N LYS A 10 24.68 -6.22 15.52
CA LYS A 10 25.15 -6.28 16.92
C LYS A 10 24.78 -5.05 17.74
N ASN A 11 24.70 -3.89 17.08
CA ASN A 11 24.43 -2.61 17.74
C ASN A 11 22.96 -2.20 17.69
N GLU A 12 22.10 -2.95 16.97
CA GLU A 12 20.67 -2.65 16.77
C GLU A 12 20.40 -1.21 16.27
N CYS A 13 21.40 -0.61 15.62
CA CYS A 13 21.41 0.80 15.23
C CYS A 13 22.10 0.96 13.87
N ILE A 14 21.55 1.85 13.05
CA ILE A 14 22.14 2.32 11.80
C ILE A 14 22.31 3.83 11.94
N GLU A 15 23.55 4.30 11.88
CA GLU A 15 23.86 5.73 11.90
C GLU A 15 23.90 6.27 10.46
N ILE A 16 23.12 7.32 10.20
CA ILE A 16 23.06 8.02 8.91
C ILE A 16 23.46 9.48 9.19
N GLU A 17 24.68 9.84 8.79
CA GLU A 17 25.27 11.16 9.08
C GLU A 17 25.21 12.14 7.90
N ASP A 18 24.98 11.63 6.69
CA ASP A 18 25.10 12.38 5.45
C ASP A 18 23.75 12.72 4.80
N ILE A 19 22.66 12.53 5.54
CA ILE A 19 21.31 12.94 5.16
C ILE A 19 20.72 13.78 6.28
N ALA A 20 20.21 14.96 5.92
CA ALA A 20 19.52 15.83 6.88
C ALA A 20 18.32 15.11 7.50
N TYR A 21 18.08 15.36 8.79
CA TYR A 21 17.02 14.66 9.55
C TYR A 21 15.65 14.77 8.88
N ASP A 22 15.28 15.95 8.38
CA ASP A 22 13.99 16.19 7.74
C ASP A 22 13.84 15.48 6.38
N VAL A 23 14.94 15.21 5.68
CA VAL A 23 14.97 14.40 4.46
C VAL A 23 14.89 12.93 4.83
N LEU A 24 15.61 12.50 5.87
CA LEU A 24 15.59 11.12 6.34
C LEU A 24 14.20 10.72 6.84
N ASP A 25 13.51 11.60 7.55
CA ASP A 25 12.14 11.38 8.01
C ASP A 25 11.19 11.14 6.81
N LYS A 26 11.27 11.99 5.78
CA LYS A 26 10.50 11.83 4.53
C LYS A 26 10.89 10.57 3.76
N PHE A 27 12.17 10.21 3.75
CA PHE A 27 12.67 8.99 3.12
C PHE A 27 12.09 7.74 3.79
N VAL A 28 12.15 7.68 5.13
CA VAL A 28 11.55 6.58 5.90
C VAL A 28 10.02 6.57 5.73
N PHE A 29 9.38 7.74 5.77
CA PHE A 29 7.94 7.85 5.51
C PHE A 29 7.55 7.27 4.15
N PHE A 30 8.32 7.59 3.10
CA PHE A 30 8.12 7.02 1.76
C PHE A 30 8.22 5.48 1.78
N LEU A 31 9.25 4.90 2.42
CA LEU A 31 9.42 3.45 2.49
C LEU A 31 8.20 2.71 3.10
N TYR A 32 7.47 3.35 4.00
CA TYR A 32 6.30 2.76 4.65
C TYR A 32 4.98 3.00 3.90
N THR A 33 4.91 4.04 3.06
CA THR A 33 3.63 4.56 2.56
C THR A 33 3.55 4.69 1.04
N ASP A 34 4.68 4.55 0.34
CA ASP A 34 4.82 4.86 -1.09
C ASP A 34 4.34 6.27 -1.47
N THR A 35 4.27 7.19 -0.49
CA THR A 35 3.67 8.51 -0.66
C THR A 35 4.73 9.55 -1.00
N PHE A 36 4.56 10.19 -2.17
CA PHE A 36 5.41 11.27 -2.67
C PHE A 36 4.53 12.47 -3.03
N LYS A 37 4.19 13.29 -2.04
CA LYS A 37 3.29 14.45 -2.18
C LYS A 37 3.73 15.55 -1.22
N ASP A 38 3.36 16.78 -1.54
CA ASP A 38 3.59 17.96 -0.69
C ASP A 38 5.08 18.16 -0.33
N LEU A 39 5.96 17.98 -1.31
CA LEU A 39 7.41 18.10 -1.17
C LEU A 39 7.92 19.39 -1.80
N GLU A 40 8.76 20.11 -1.06
CA GLU A 40 9.51 21.26 -1.56
C GLU A 40 10.75 20.81 -2.35
N TRP A 41 11.26 21.70 -3.20
CA TRP A 41 12.37 21.42 -4.12
C TRP A 41 13.61 20.85 -3.41
N GLU A 42 14.04 21.49 -2.32
CA GLU A 42 15.20 21.10 -1.53
C GLU A 42 15.02 19.71 -0.90
N ALA A 43 13.79 19.39 -0.48
CA ALA A 43 13.46 18.07 0.04
C ALA A 43 13.57 17.00 -1.07
N VAL A 44 13.14 17.30 -2.29
CA VAL A 44 13.25 16.36 -3.43
C VAL A 44 14.70 16.13 -3.84
N ILE A 45 15.58 17.15 -3.78
CA ILE A 45 17.03 16.98 -3.99
C ILE A 45 17.60 16.00 -2.97
N GLY A 46 17.28 16.20 -1.69
CA GLY A 46 17.71 15.30 -0.61
C GLY A 46 17.18 13.87 -0.80
N LEU A 47 15.92 13.72 -1.19
CA LEU A 47 15.31 12.42 -1.46
C LEU A 47 15.91 11.72 -2.67
N TYR A 48 16.26 12.46 -3.73
CA TYR A 48 16.96 11.90 -4.89
C TYR A 48 18.33 11.34 -4.48
N TYR A 49 19.09 12.11 -3.69
CA TYR A 49 20.37 11.66 -3.13
C TYR A 49 20.20 10.37 -2.30
N ALA A 50 19.22 10.36 -1.39
CA ALA A 50 18.93 9.21 -0.54
C ALA A 50 18.51 7.98 -1.37
N ALA A 51 17.63 8.19 -2.36
CA ALA A 51 17.11 7.13 -3.21
C ALA A 51 18.21 6.48 -4.05
N ASP A 52 19.11 7.27 -4.64
CA ASP A 52 20.26 6.75 -5.38
C ASP A 52 21.23 6.00 -4.46
N LYS A 53 21.58 6.59 -3.31
CA LYS A 53 22.50 5.99 -2.33
C LYS A 53 22.01 4.64 -1.79
N TYR A 54 20.73 4.56 -1.43
CA TYR A 54 20.13 3.36 -0.84
C TYR A 54 19.39 2.49 -1.85
N GLN A 55 19.48 2.80 -3.15
CA GLN A 55 18.89 2.04 -4.25
C GLN A 55 17.37 1.86 -4.11
N VAL A 56 16.68 2.91 -3.68
CA VAL A 56 15.22 2.99 -3.66
C VAL A 56 14.75 3.53 -5.00
N GLU A 57 14.81 2.68 -6.02
CA GLU A 57 14.65 3.07 -7.43
C GLU A 57 13.29 3.74 -7.71
N ARG A 58 12.20 3.28 -7.10
CA ARG A 58 10.89 3.93 -7.22
C ARG A 58 10.90 5.40 -6.79
N LEU A 59 11.53 5.70 -5.65
CA LEU A 59 11.67 7.06 -5.14
C LEU A 59 12.52 7.90 -6.07
N LYS A 60 13.59 7.31 -6.62
CA LYS A 60 14.46 7.98 -7.59
C LYS A 60 13.69 8.36 -8.86
N ILE A 61 12.89 7.43 -9.41
CA ILE A 61 12.01 7.65 -10.56
C ILE A 61 10.98 8.77 -10.27
N LEU A 62 10.39 8.81 -9.08
CA LEU A 62 9.47 9.87 -8.65
C LEU A 62 10.16 11.25 -8.57
N CYS A 63 11.37 11.31 -8.01
CA CYS A 63 12.16 12.55 -7.95
C CYS A 63 12.49 13.05 -9.36
N CYS A 64 12.92 12.18 -10.27
CA CYS A 64 13.20 12.56 -11.66
C CYS A 64 11.94 13.06 -12.39
N SER A 65 10.79 12.42 -12.16
CA SER A 65 9.50 12.88 -12.70
C SER A 65 9.13 14.27 -12.20
N PHE A 66 9.32 14.53 -10.89
CA PHE A 66 9.10 15.84 -10.29
C PHE A 66 9.98 16.92 -10.94
N PHE A 67 11.30 16.69 -11.03
CA PHE A 67 12.22 17.66 -11.62
C PHE A 67 11.89 17.98 -13.08
N LEU A 68 11.50 16.97 -13.87
CA LEU A 68 11.17 17.17 -15.28
C LEU A 68 9.83 17.86 -15.51
N LYS A 69 8.91 17.78 -14.54
CA LYS A 69 7.62 18.47 -14.64
C LYS A 69 7.77 19.99 -14.53
N ASP A 70 8.68 20.43 -13.66
CA ASP A 70 8.87 21.84 -13.32
C ASP A 70 10.26 22.38 -13.77
N ILE A 71 10.92 21.70 -14.72
CA ILE A 71 12.21 22.15 -15.28
C ILE A 71 12.05 23.47 -16.06
N ASP A 72 12.93 24.42 -15.80
CA ASP A 72 12.97 25.73 -16.44
C ASP A 72 14.40 26.26 -16.61
N VAL A 73 14.54 27.49 -17.14
CA VAL A 73 15.84 28.12 -17.36
C VAL A 73 16.58 28.52 -16.09
N HIS A 74 15.90 28.59 -14.94
CA HIS A 74 16.46 28.99 -13.65
C HIS A 74 17.01 27.79 -12.88
N ASN A 75 16.35 26.63 -12.97
CA ASN A 75 16.72 25.44 -12.19
C ASN A 75 17.54 24.40 -12.97
N VAL A 76 17.59 24.47 -14.31
CA VAL A 76 18.24 23.45 -15.15
C VAL A 76 19.73 23.23 -14.84
N CYS A 77 20.46 24.28 -14.44
CA CYS A 77 21.86 24.17 -14.06
C CYS A 77 22.04 23.36 -12.76
N GLU A 78 21.16 23.55 -11.78
CA GLU A 78 21.16 22.79 -10.53
C GLU A 78 20.86 21.31 -10.78
N ILE A 79 19.85 21.04 -11.60
CA ILE A 79 19.49 19.67 -12.00
C ILE A 79 20.68 18.98 -12.72
N LEU A 80 21.37 19.68 -13.62
CA LEU A 80 22.55 19.14 -14.29
C LEU A 80 23.66 18.78 -13.30
N MET A 81 23.92 19.62 -12.30
CA MET A 81 24.91 19.32 -11.26
C MET A 81 24.51 18.08 -10.45
N LEU A 82 23.23 17.95 -10.10
CA LEU A 82 22.69 16.80 -9.40
C LEU A 82 22.92 15.51 -10.21
N ILE A 83 22.57 15.53 -11.50
CA ILE A 83 22.75 14.40 -12.42
C ILE A 83 24.22 14.02 -12.59
N ASP A 84 25.13 15.01 -12.63
CA ASP A 84 26.56 14.75 -12.79
C ASP A 84 27.15 14.03 -11.59
N LYS A 85 26.70 14.38 -10.38
CA LYS A 85 27.07 13.71 -9.15
C LYS A 85 26.59 12.26 -9.06
N HIS A 86 25.42 11.94 -9.61
CA HIS A 86 24.75 10.64 -9.46
C HIS A 86 24.81 9.73 -10.69
N HIS A 87 25.38 10.20 -11.80
CA HIS A 87 25.59 9.42 -13.03
C HIS A 87 24.31 8.80 -13.63
N ASP A 88 23.16 9.45 -13.48
CA ASP A 88 21.88 9.00 -14.03
C ASP A 88 21.77 9.33 -15.53
N SER A 89 21.96 8.32 -16.39
CA SER A 89 22.02 8.50 -17.84
C SER A 89 20.68 8.90 -18.46
N ASP A 90 19.58 8.34 -17.97
CA ASP A 90 18.25 8.57 -18.53
C ASP A 90 17.75 9.95 -18.14
N PHE A 91 17.96 10.34 -16.88
CA PHE A 91 17.64 11.68 -16.41
C PHE A 91 18.51 12.71 -17.12
N ARG A 92 19.81 12.45 -17.26
CA ARG A 92 20.74 13.29 -18.03
C ARG A 92 20.23 13.57 -19.43
N MET A 93 19.86 12.53 -20.17
CA MET A 93 19.46 12.70 -21.55
C MET A 93 18.22 13.59 -21.69
N ARG A 94 17.25 13.45 -20.79
CA ARG A 94 16.01 14.26 -20.80
C ARG A 94 16.28 15.73 -20.47
N VAL A 95 17.17 16.00 -19.52
CA VAL A 95 17.59 17.36 -19.17
C VAL A 95 18.41 18.00 -20.29
N GLU A 96 19.35 17.25 -20.89
CA GLU A 96 20.09 17.70 -22.06
C GLU A 96 19.16 18.01 -23.25
N ASP A 97 18.12 17.20 -23.47
CA ASP A 97 17.13 17.47 -24.52
C ASP A 97 16.32 18.73 -24.24
N PHE A 98 15.94 19.00 -22.98
CA PHE A 98 15.32 20.27 -22.60
C PHE A 98 16.25 21.46 -22.87
N ILE A 99 17.53 21.35 -22.48
CA ILE A 99 18.52 22.41 -22.70
C ILE A 99 18.67 22.72 -24.18
N LEU A 100 18.82 21.68 -25.00
CA LEU A 100 19.05 21.84 -26.43
C LEU A 100 17.81 22.29 -27.20
N LYS A 101 16.59 22.11 -26.65
CA LYS A 101 15.36 22.68 -27.20
C LYS A 101 15.20 24.17 -26.88
N ASN A 102 15.86 24.66 -25.82
CA ASN A 102 15.79 26.03 -25.32
C ASN A 102 17.17 26.70 -25.27
N ASP A 103 18.06 26.31 -26.19
CA ASP A 103 19.49 26.60 -26.10
C ASP A 103 19.83 28.09 -26.20
N ASP A 104 19.16 28.82 -27.09
CA ASP A 104 19.34 30.27 -27.26
C ASP A 104 19.04 31.03 -25.96
N GLU A 105 17.96 30.67 -25.26
CA GLU A 105 17.56 31.29 -24.00
C GLU A 105 18.50 30.90 -22.86
N ILE A 106 18.77 29.59 -22.70
CA ILE A 106 19.58 29.07 -21.61
C ILE A 106 21.03 29.55 -21.73
N PHE A 107 21.68 29.40 -22.89
CA PHE A 107 23.09 29.75 -23.04
C PHE A 107 23.35 31.27 -22.97
N SER A 108 22.31 32.09 -23.21
CA SER A 108 22.38 33.55 -23.07
C SER A 108 22.10 34.03 -21.63
N SER A 109 21.47 33.20 -20.80
CA SER A 109 21.02 33.53 -19.45
C SER A 109 22.19 33.89 -18.50
N SER A 110 21.90 34.66 -17.46
CA SER A 110 22.86 34.93 -16.38
C SER A 110 23.19 33.66 -15.58
N THR A 111 22.20 32.80 -15.36
CA THR A 111 22.34 31.53 -14.62
C THR A 111 23.35 30.62 -15.30
N TRP A 112 23.27 30.45 -16.62
CA TRP A 112 24.23 29.62 -17.35
C TRP A 112 25.64 30.21 -17.37
N LYS A 113 25.77 31.54 -17.48
CA LYS A 113 27.07 32.22 -17.40
C LYS A 113 27.73 31.98 -16.04
N GLN A 114 26.98 32.14 -14.95
CA GLN A 114 27.46 31.82 -13.61
C GLN A 114 27.86 30.34 -13.50
N PHE A 115 27.06 29.43 -14.07
CA PHE A 115 27.36 28.00 -14.07
C PHE A 115 28.67 27.66 -14.85
N VAL A 116 28.95 28.38 -15.94
CA VAL A 116 30.24 28.29 -16.67
C VAL A 116 31.41 28.75 -15.82
N ASP A 117 31.26 29.82 -15.05
CA ASP A 117 32.32 30.34 -14.19
C ASP A 117 32.61 29.38 -13.02
N GLU A 118 31.57 28.78 -12.43
CA GLU A 118 31.69 27.89 -11.27
C GLU A 118 32.13 26.46 -11.64
N GLN A 119 31.65 25.91 -12.76
CA GLN A 119 31.84 24.52 -13.16
C GLN A 119 32.10 24.38 -14.67
N PRO A 120 33.19 24.94 -15.23
CA PRO A 120 33.35 25.15 -16.68
C PRO A 120 33.24 23.90 -17.56
N PHE A 121 33.57 22.72 -17.02
CA PHE A 121 33.57 21.48 -17.81
C PHE A 121 32.17 20.98 -18.16
N LEU A 122 31.23 21.01 -17.22
CA LEU A 122 29.88 20.45 -17.41
C LEU A 122 29.04 21.24 -18.44
N PRO A 123 28.94 22.58 -18.38
CA PRO A 123 28.33 23.41 -19.41
C PRO A 123 28.99 23.22 -20.77
N ALA A 124 30.33 23.20 -20.83
CA ALA A 124 31.04 23.02 -22.09
C ALA A 124 30.70 21.66 -22.73
N LYS A 125 30.71 20.59 -21.94
CA LYS A 125 30.28 19.26 -22.39
C LYS A 125 28.84 19.28 -22.90
N THR A 126 27.92 19.91 -22.19
CA THR A 126 26.50 20.01 -22.60
C THR A 126 26.33 20.84 -23.87
N MET A 127 27.04 21.97 -24.03
CA MET A 127 26.97 22.80 -25.23
C MET A 127 27.50 22.08 -26.47
N LEU A 128 28.54 21.25 -26.32
CA LEU A 128 29.12 20.47 -27.42
C LEU A 128 28.13 19.44 -27.99
N LEU A 129 27.09 19.04 -27.25
CA LEU A 129 26.04 18.16 -27.75
C LEU A 129 25.25 18.75 -28.93
N LYS A 130 25.26 20.08 -29.10
CA LYS A 130 24.67 20.75 -30.28
C LYS A 130 25.32 20.29 -31.60
N TYR A 131 26.56 19.82 -31.53
CA TYR A 131 27.34 19.37 -32.67
C TYR A 131 27.49 17.83 -32.74
N ASP A 132 26.86 17.11 -31.80
CA ASP A 132 26.88 15.65 -31.77
C ASP A 132 26.04 15.08 -32.93
N LYS A 133 26.72 14.47 -33.90
CA LYS A 133 26.09 13.88 -35.10
C LYS A 133 25.29 12.61 -34.80
N ASP A 134 25.49 12.01 -33.62
CA ASP A 134 24.81 10.78 -33.21
C ASP A 134 23.58 11.05 -32.32
N LYS A 135 23.25 12.32 -32.04
CA LYS A 135 22.09 12.71 -31.21
C LYS A 135 20.77 12.09 -31.67
N GLY A 136 20.55 12.03 -33.00
CA GLY A 136 19.33 11.44 -33.59
C GLY A 136 19.25 9.91 -33.54
N LYS A 137 20.31 9.22 -33.09
CA LYS A 137 20.35 7.76 -32.95
C LYS A 137 20.06 7.28 -31.53
N ARG A 138 19.86 8.20 -30.59
CA ARG A 138 19.53 7.86 -29.19
C ARG A 138 18.18 7.15 -29.16
N THR A 139 18.11 6.03 -28.47
CA THR A 139 16.84 5.33 -28.21
C THR A 139 16.00 6.21 -27.30
N VAL A 140 14.73 6.43 -27.66
CA VAL A 140 13.78 7.15 -26.82
C VAL A 140 13.55 6.31 -25.55
N PRO A 141 13.90 6.80 -24.34
CA PRO A 141 13.63 6.05 -23.13
C PRO A 141 12.14 6.02 -22.84
N GLU A 142 11.72 4.96 -22.16
CA GLU A 142 10.45 4.90 -21.45
C GLU A 142 10.28 6.15 -20.59
N THR A 143 9.08 6.72 -20.64
CA THR A 143 8.64 7.82 -19.78
C THR A 143 8.71 7.41 -18.31
N TYR A 144 8.86 8.39 -17.41
CA TYR A 144 8.83 8.09 -15.99
C TYR A 144 7.48 7.52 -15.54
N ASP A 145 6.38 7.89 -16.20
CA ASP A 145 5.06 7.29 -15.94
C ASP A 145 5.03 5.79 -16.32
N GLU A 146 5.59 5.43 -17.47
CA GLU A 146 5.75 4.01 -17.88
C GLU A 146 6.63 3.26 -16.88
N LYS A 147 7.77 3.83 -16.48
CA LYS A 147 8.65 3.25 -15.46
C LYS A 147 7.93 3.04 -14.12
N LEU A 148 7.16 4.03 -13.66
CA LEU A 148 6.39 3.94 -12.41
C LEU A 148 5.29 2.89 -12.46
N SER A 149 4.70 2.65 -13.63
CA SER A 149 3.61 1.69 -13.82
C SER A 149 4.05 0.23 -13.69
N ILE A 150 5.31 -0.05 -13.99
CA ILE A 150 5.89 -1.40 -13.93
C ILE A 150 6.74 -1.63 -12.67
N HIS A 151 7.15 -0.56 -11.99
CA HIS A 151 8.01 -0.67 -10.81
C HIS A 151 7.21 -1.16 -9.59
N PRO A 152 7.72 -2.13 -8.81
CA PRO A 152 7.08 -2.59 -7.57
C PRO A 152 6.73 -1.45 -6.61
N THR A 153 5.55 -1.53 -6.02
CA THR A 153 5.05 -0.67 -4.95
C THR A 153 5.39 -1.26 -3.57
N VAL A 154 5.16 -0.49 -2.50
CA VAL A 154 5.28 -1.00 -1.12
C VAL A 154 4.38 -2.22 -0.88
N GLN A 155 3.23 -2.30 -1.55
CA GLN A 155 2.33 -3.46 -1.46
C GLN A 155 2.97 -4.71 -2.10
N ASP A 156 3.67 -4.54 -3.23
CA ASP A 156 4.39 -5.62 -3.90
C ASP A 156 5.58 -6.10 -3.05
N ASP A 157 6.29 -5.16 -2.40
CA ASP A 157 7.39 -5.47 -1.49
C ASP A 157 6.90 -6.24 -0.25
N LEU A 158 5.77 -5.86 0.33
CA LEU A 158 5.14 -6.59 1.44
C LEU A 158 4.68 -7.99 1.01
N LEU A 159 4.14 -8.14 -0.20
CA LEU A 159 3.80 -9.45 -0.75
C LEU A 159 5.06 -10.31 -0.97
N ALA A 160 6.13 -9.73 -1.49
CA ALA A 160 7.41 -10.41 -1.65
C ALA A 160 8.00 -10.84 -0.29
N LEU A 161 7.88 -10.00 0.74
CA LEU A 161 8.26 -10.30 2.11
C LEU A 161 7.48 -11.50 2.67
N TYR A 162 6.15 -11.52 2.47
CA TYR A 162 5.31 -12.65 2.88
C TYR A 162 5.66 -13.95 2.16
N LYS A 163 5.89 -13.90 0.84
CA LYS A 163 6.23 -15.09 0.03
C LYS A 163 7.62 -15.64 0.34
N SER A 164 8.60 -14.76 0.51
CA SER A 164 10.01 -15.16 0.74
C SER A 164 10.28 -15.63 2.16
N LYS A 165 9.42 -15.26 3.13
CA LYS A 165 9.52 -15.66 4.55
C LYS A 165 10.87 -15.30 5.17
N ILE A 166 11.51 -14.24 4.66
CA ILE A 166 12.71 -13.68 5.27
C ILE A 166 12.31 -12.90 6.52
N ILE A 167 13.18 -12.85 7.55
CA ILE A 167 13.00 -12.06 8.78
C ILE A 167 11.68 -12.27 9.55
N THR A 168 10.98 -13.38 9.34
CA THR A 168 9.78 -13.75 10.12
C THR A 168 10.14 -13.98 11.59
N ASP A 169 9.34 -13.45 12.50
CA ASP A 169 9.59 -13.45 13.95
C ASP A 169 8.47 -14.16 14.74
N ILE A 170 7.51 -14.78 14.04
CA ILE A 170 6.42 -15.55 14.63
C ILE A 170 5.88 -16.66 13.70
N ASP A 171 5.45 -17.76 14.31
CA ASP A 171 4.69 -18.82 13.66
C ASP A 171 3.21 -18.77 14.06
N ILE A 172 2.32 -18.79 13.07
CA ILE A 172 0.90 -19.10 13.29
C ILE A 172 0.70 -20.60 13.02
N ILE A 173 0.23 -21.31 14.04
CA ILE A 173 -0.05 -22.75 13.94
C ILE A 173 -1.56 -22.94 13.77
N CYS A 174 -1.93 -23.54 12.65
CA CYS A 174 -3.28 -24.02 12.35
C CYS A 174 -3.34 -25.54 12.49
N LYS A 175 -4.45 -26.17 12.08
CA LYS A 175 -4.63 -27.61 12.24
C LYS A 175 -3.65 -28.40 11.38
N ASP A 176 -3.49 -28.01 10.13
CA ASP A 176 -2.70 -28.76 9.15
C ASP A 176 -1.47 -27.98 8.64
N THR A 177 -1.42 -26.68 8.89
CA THR A 177 -0.42 -25.75 8.32
C THR A 177 0.22 -24.87 9.37
N THR A 178 1.48 -24.49 9.13
CA THR A 178 2.18 -23.44 9.88
C THR A 178 2.54 -22.29 8.94
N PHE A 179 2.19 -21.06 9.35
CA PHE A 179 2.50 -19.84 8.61
C PHE A 179 3.62 -19.06 9.31
N HIS A 180 4.68 -18.75 8.58
CA HIS A 180 5.80 -17.93 9.07
C HIS A 180 5.53 -16.48 8.70
N VAL A 181 5.32 -15.60 9.68
CA VAL A 181 4.86 -14.22 9.45
C VAL A 181 5.59 -13.20 10.33
N HIS A 182 5.22 -11.92 10.19
CA HIS A 182 5.84 -10.80 10.86
C HIS A 182 4.89 -10.19 11.90
N LYS A 183 5.32 -10.10 13.15
CA LYS A 183 4.55 -9.48 14.24
C LYS A 183 4.17 -8.04 13.92
N SER A 184 5.05 -7.28 13.25
CA SER A 184 4.81 -5.89 12.88
C SER A 184 3.54 -5.75 12.03
N VAL A 185 3.39 -6.60 11.01
CA VAL A 185 2.22 -6.63 10.12
C VAL A 185 0.96 -7.05 10.86
N LEU A 186 1.04 -8.10 11.70
CA LEU A 186 -0.08 -8.55 12.52
C LEU A 186 -0.54 -7.47 13.51
N CYS A 187 0.39 -6.84 14.22
CA CYS A 187 0.12 -5.78 15.19
C CYS A 187 -0.50 -4.56 14.52
N ALA A 188 0.00 -4.16 13.36
CA ALA A 188 -0.51 -3.02 12.60
C ALA A 188 -1.99 -3.22 12.23
N SER A 189 -2.36 -4.45 11.86
CA SER A 189 -3.67 -4.78 11.30
C SER A 189 -4.72 -5.28 12.30
N SER A 190 -4.30 -5.87 13.43
CA SER A 190 -5.20 -6.44 14.43
C SER A 190 -4.86 -5.96 15.84
N ILE A 191 -5.84 -5.31 16.48
CA ILE A 191 -5.71 -4.92 17.89
C ILE A 191 -5.66 -6.13 18.81
N ILE A 192 -6.37 -7.22 18.49
CA ILE A 192 -6.35 -8.47 19.26
C ILE A 192 -4.95 -9.07 19.27
N MET A 193 -4.33 -9.21 18.09
CA MET A 193 -2.96 -9.72 17.99
C MET A 193 -1.96 -8.79 18.68
N ARG A 194 -2.11 -7.47 18.51
CA ARG A 194 -1.28 -6.48 19.21
C ARG A 194 -1.34 -6.63 20.74
N GLU A 195 -2.54 -6.75 21.31
CA GLU A 195 -2.72 -6.91 22.76
C GLU A 195 -2.25 -8.28 23.25
N TRP A 196 -2.34 -9.32 22.42
CA TRP A 196 -1.76 -10.62 22.71
C TRP A 196 -0.23 -10.52 22.83
N PHE A 197 0.45 -9.90 21.86
CA PHE A 197 1.91 -9.76 21.88
C PHE A 197 2.42 -8.87 23.02
N LYS A 198 1.65 -7.86 23.45
CA LYS A 198 2.01 -7.05 24.62
C LYS A 198 2.01 -7.84 25.93
N LYS A 199 1.07 -8.78 26.09
CA LYS A 199 0.91 -9.59 27.30
C LYS A 199 1.97 -10.70 27.40
N ASP A 200 2.45 -11.20 26.26
CA ASP A 200 3.38 -12.32 26.18
C ASP A 200 4.84 -11.89 25.87
N MET A 201 5.26 -10.69 26.28
CA MET A 201 6.65 -10.20 26.13
C MET A 201 7.67 -10.90 27.04
N LYS A 202 7.62 -12.23 27.13
CA LYS A 202 8.72 -13.07 27.61
C LYS A 202 9.30 -13.82 26.41
N CYS A 203 10.11 -13.09 25.64
CA CYS A 203 10.87 -13.53 24.47
C CYS A 203 11.26 -15.02 24.52
N LYS A 204 10.57 -15.85 23.73
CA LYS A 204 11.12 -17.12 23.27
C LYS A 204 11.66 -16.94 21.86
N PRO A 205 12.68 -17.71 21.44
CA PRO A 205 13.34 -17.54 20.14
C PRO A 205 12.42 -17.78 18.92
N LYS A 206 11.19 -18.26 19.12
CA LYS A 206 10.12 -18.25 18.12
C LYS A 206 8.79 -18.22 18.87
N ASP A 207 8.07 -17.10 18.81
CA ASP A 207 6.73 -17.03 19.40
C ASP A 207 5.76 -17.83 18.53
N ILE A 208 4.75 -18.43 19.16
CA ILE A 208 3.75 -19.27 18.52
C ILE A 208 2.38 -18.66 18.81
N PHE A 209 1.57 -18.46 17.77
CA PHE A 209 0.20 -18.01 17.86
C PHE A 209 -0.73 -19.07 17.26
N GLU A 210 -1.58 -19.68 18.08
CA GLU A 210 -2.46 -20.77 17.62
C GLU A 210 -3.81 -20.23 17.13
N ILE A 211 -4.25 -20.71 15.97
CA ILE A 211 -5.58 -20.46 15.40
C ILE A 211 -6.22 -21.82 15.10
N GLN A 212 -7.17 -22.25 15.93
CA GLN A 212 -7.79 -23.59 15.84
C GLN A 212 -9.25 -23.53 15.37
N ASP A 213 -9.85 -22.35 15.40
CA ASP A 213 -11.25 -22.05 15.09
C ASP A 213 -11.47 -21.70 13.61
N LEU A 214 -10.41 -21.51 12.83
CA LEU A 214 -10.48 -21.24 11.40
C LEU A 214 -9.86 -22.37 10.56
N GLU A 215 -10.37 -22.52 9.35
CA GLU A 215 -9.76 -23.36 8.31
C GLU A 215 -8.48 -22.71 7.77
N ASP A 216 -7.48 -23.53 7.44
CA ASP A 216 -6.16 -23.09 7.01
C ASP A 216 -6.19 -22.20 5.75
N ASP A 217 -7.16 -22.43 4.84
CA ASP A 217 -7.36 -21.61 3.65
C ASP A 217 -7.89 -20.20 3.99
N ILE A 218 -8.78 -20.10 4.99
CA ILE A 218 -9.29 -18.82 5.51
C ILE A 218 -8.17 -18.04 6.21
N VAL A 219 -7.33 -18.72 7.00
CA VAL A 219 -6.17 -18.09 7.63
C VAL A 219 -5.18 -17.60 6.58
N SER A 220 -4.88 -18.43 5.58
CA SER A 220 -3.99 -18.06 4.47
C SER A 220 -4.48 -16.81 3.73
N ARG A 221 -5.79 -16.73 3.43
CA ARG A 221 -6.40 -15.56 2.76
C ARG A 221 -6.44 -14.33 3.66
N MET A 222 -6.75 -14.49 4.95
CA MET A 222 -6.67 -13.42 5.93
C MET A 222 -5.25 -12.84 5.98
N LEU A 223 -4.23 -13.70 6.07
CA LEU A 223 -2.84 -13.28 6.09
C LEU A 223 -2.44 -12.58 4.79
N LEU A 224 -2.78 -13.13 3.63
CA LEU A 224 -2.53 -12.47 2.35
C LEU A 224 -3.13 -11.06 2.31
N PHE A 225 -4.36 -10.90 2.80
CA PHE A 225 -5.00 -9.60 2.94
C PHE A 225 -4.21 -8.66 3.87
N LEU A 226 -3.64 -9.15 4.98
CA LEU A 226 -2.85 -8.30 5.88
C LEU A 226 -1.61 -7.69 5.23
N TYR A 227 -1.00 -8.37 4.24
CA TYR A 227 0.16 -7.86 3.51
C TYR A 227 -0.21 -7.03 2.28
N THR A 228 -1.40 -7.24 1.72
CA THR A 228 -1.73 -6.70 0.39
C THR A 228 -2.97 -5.81 0.35
N ASP A 229 -3.82 -5.80 1.39
CA ASP A 229 -5.16 -5.22 1.36
C ASP A 229 -6.03 -5.74 0.19
N SER A 230 -5.68 -6.88 -0.40
CA SER A 230 -6.36 -7.46 -1.55
C SER A 230 -7.20 -8.67 -1.16
N LEU A 231 -8.45 -8.67 -1.60
CA LEU A 231 -9.37 -9.80 -1.57
C LEU A 231 -9.52 -10.31 -3.01
N GLU A 232 -8.57 -11.12 -3.46
CA GLU A 232 -8.62 -11.81 -4.76
C GLU A 232 -9.92 -12.63 -4.88
N ASP A 233 -10.60 -12.60 -6.04
CA ASP A 233 -11.79 -13.38 -6.45
C ASP A 233 -12.49 -14.18 -5.34
N VAL A 234 -12.98 -13.46 -4.33
CA VAL A 234 -13.55 -14.06 -3.13
C VAL A 234 -14.92 -14.63 -3.46
N GLN A 235 -15.10 -15.91 -3.14
CA GLN A 235 -16.39 -16.58 -3.24
C GLN A 235 -17.25 -16.28 -2.01
N TRP A 236 -18.56 -16.38 -2.16
CA TRP A 236 -19.53 -16.08 -1.10
C TRP A 236 -19.21 -16.73 0.26
N ASP A 237 -19.00 -18.04 0.28
CA ASP A 237 -18.72 -18.78 1.52
C ASP A 237 -17.41 -18.33 2.17
N ILE A 238 -16.42 -17.99 1.36
CA ILE A 238 -15.12 -17.49 1.82
C ILE A 238 -15.29 -16.08 2.40
N ALA A 239 -16.09 -15.22 1.78
CA ALA A 239 -16.37 -13.87 2.28
C ALA A 239 -17.03 -13.90 3.66
N MET A 240 -18.01 -14.80 3.87
CA MET A 240 -18.68 -14.98 5.16
C MET A 240 -17.69 -15.44 6.26
N LYS A 241 -16.85 -16.43 5.94
CA LYS A 241 -15.82 -16.93 6.87
C LYS A 241 -14.73 -15.89 7.17
N LEU A 242 -14.30 -15.13 6.17
CA LEU A 242 -13.35 -14.03 6.34
C LEU A 242 -13.97 -12.87 7.13
N TYR A 243 -15.25 -12.57 6.94
CA TYR A 243 -15.96 -11.59 7.77
C TYR A 243 -15.96 -12.02 9.23
N HIS A 244 -16.26 -13.29 9.50
CA HIS A 244 -16.20 -13.86 10.85
C HIS A 244 -14.80 -13.73 11.46
N ALA A 245 -13.77 -14.17 10.74
CA ALA A 245 -12.38 -14.04 11.16
C ALA A 245 -11.99 -12.58 11.44
N ALA A 246 -12.41 -11.65 10.57
CA ALA A 246 -12.13 -10.24 10.71
C ALA A 246 -12.78 -9.61 11.95
N ASP A 247 -13.97 -10.07 12.33
CA ASP A 247 -14.62 -9.63 13.57
C ASP A 247 -13.91 -10.19 14.81
N VAL A 248 -13.60 -11.49 14.81
CA VAL A 248 -12.89 -12.18 15.90
C VAL A 248 -11.52 -11.54 16.17
N TYR A 249 -10.73 -11.31 15.12
CA TYR A 249 -9.41 -10.70 15.22
C TYR A 249 -9.43 -9.17 15.12
N GLN A 250 -10.60 -8.54 15.02
CA GLN A 250 -10.79 -7.10 14.91
C GLN A 250 -9.94 -6.46 13.80
N ILE A 251 -9.94 -7.06 12.61
CA ILE A 251 -9.29 -6.54 11.40
C ILE A 251 -10.34 -5.72 10.64
N LEU A 252 -10.52 -4.47 11.05
CA LEU A 252 -11.61 -3.61 10.58
C LEU A 252 -11.66 -3.47 9.04
N ARG A 253 -10.51 -3.31 8.38
CA ARG A 253 -10.44 -3.18 6.92
C ARG A 253 -10.97 -4.42 6.21
N LEU A 254 -10.58 -5.61 6.68
CA LEU A 254 -11.07 -6.88 6.15
C LEU A 254 -12.58 -7.02 6.37
N LYS A 255 -13.06 -6.70 7.58
CA LYS A 255 -14.49 -6.74 7.92
C LYS A 255 -15.31 -5.85 6.99
N ILE A 256 -14.86 -4.62 6.75
CA ILE A 256 -15.53 -3.68 5.83
C ILE A 256 -15.52 -4.24 4.40
N ARG A 257 -14.38 -4.74 3.90
CA ARG A 257 -14.29 -5.29 2.54
C ARG A 257 -15.22 -6.49 2.33
N CYS A 258 -15.25 -7.43 3.29
CA CYS A 258 -16.19 -8.54 3.24
C CYS A 258 -17.65 -8.06 3.33
N SER A 259 -17.95 -7.08 4.18
CA SER A 259 -19.29 -6.50 4.28
C SER A 259 -19.75 -5.86 2.96
N CYS A 260 -18.89 -5.07 2.30
CA CYS A 260 -19.21 -4.50 0.99
C CYS A 260 -19.48 -5.59 -0.04
N PHE A 261 -18.64 -6.62 -0.12
CA PHE A 261 -18.84 -7.74 -1.04
C PHE A 261 -20.19 -8.44 -0.81
N LEU A 262 -20.55 -8.70 0.47
CA LEU A 262 -21.82 -9.33 0.81
C LEU A 262 -23.02 -8.46 0.42
N ILE A 263 -22.94 -7.13 0.62
CA ILE A 263 -23.99 -6.19 0.23
C ILE A 263 -24.11 -6.10 -1.29
N GLU A 264 -23.00 -6.03 -2.03
CA GLU A 264 -22.97 -5.98 -3.49
C GLU A 264 -23.56 -7.24 -4.14
N ASN A 265 -23.53 -8.37 -3.42
CA ASN A 265 -24.08 -9.66 -3.85
C ASN A 265 -25.36 -10.04 -3.07
N LEU A 266 -26.02 -9.07 -2.44
CA LEU A 266 -27.27 -9.30 -1.71
C LEU A 266 -28.41 -9.62 -2.69
N GLN A 267 -29.10 -10.71 -2.41
CA GLN A 267 -30.20 -11.26 -3.20
C GLN A 267 -31.32 -11.73 -2.25
N ILE A 268 -32.53 -11.90 -2.79
CA ILE A 268 -33.69 -12.42 -2.04
C ILE A 268 -33.34 -13.76 -1.36
N SER A 269 -32.66 -14.66 -2.07
CA SER A 269 -32.30 -16.00 -1.59
C SER A 269 -31.23 -16.02 -0.49
N ASN A 270 -30.46 -14.95 -0.31
CA ASN A 270 -29.37 -14.90 0.68
C ASN A 270 -29.56 -13.83 1.78
N ALA A 271 -30.64 -13.04 1.71
CA ALA A 271 -30.91 -11.94 2.65
C ALA A 271 -31.01 -12.42 4.11
N SER A 272 -31.67 -13.55 4.36
CA SER A 272 -31.78 -14.14 5.71
C SER A 272 -30.43 -14.57 6.26
N THR A 273 -29.53 -15.08 5.40
CA THR A 273 -28.17 -15.48 5.75
C THR A 273 -27.31 -14.30 6.16
N ILE A 274 -27.33 -13.19 5.40
CA ILE A 274 -26.58 -11.98 5.80
C ILE A 274 -27.18 -11.35 7.07
N LEU A 275 -28.51 -11.37 7.20
CA LEU A 275 -29.18 -10.88 8.41
C LEU A 275 -28.71 -11.65 9.65
N LEU A 276 -28.59 -12.98 9.54
CA LEU A 276 -28.08 -13.81 10.62
C LEU A 276 -26.63 -13.44 10.97
N LEU A 277 -25.76 -13.36 9.96
CA LEU A 277 -24.34 -12.99 10.18
C LEU A 277 -24.22 -11.63 10.87
N ALA A 278 -24.96 -10.63 10.41
CA ALA A 278 -24.95 -9.30 11.00
C ALA A 278 -25.43 -9.31 12.45
N HIS A 279 -26.43 -10.15 12.77
CA HIS A 279 -26.91 -10.32 14.13
C HIS A 279 -25.89 -11.00 15.04
N GLU A 280 -25.29 -12.11 14.60
CA GLU A 280 -24.29 -12.88 15.36
C GLU A 280 -23.06 -12.03 15.70
N HIS A 281 -22.63 -11.20 14.75
CA HIS A 281 -21.50 -10.29 14.91
C HIS A 281 -21.86 -8.91 15.46
N GLN A 282 -23.12 -8.71 15.86
CA GLN A 282 -23.64 -7.44 16.41
C GLN A 282 -23.31 -6.23 15.51
N ASP A 283 -23.28 -6.43 14.19
CA ASP A 283 -22.99 -5.38 13.23
C ASP A 283 -24.28 -4.64 12.85
N ALA A 284 -24.56 -3.59 13.62
CA ALA A 284 -25.75 -2.77 13.44
C ALA A 284 -25.83 -2.13 12.04
N LYS A 285 -24.69 -1.83 11.40
CA LYS A 285 -24.67 -1.18 10.08
C LYS A 285 -25.05 -2.17 9.00
N LEU A 286 -24.41 -3.34 8.97
CA LEU A 286 -24.75 -4.40 8.02
C LEU A 286 -26.19 -4.87 8.24
N LYS A 287 -26.61 -5.02 9.50
CA LYS A 287 -27.98 -5.40 9.85
C LYS A 287 -28.99 -4.40 9.29
N SER A 288 -28.76 -3.10 9.47
CA SER A 288 -29.68 -2.07 8.95
C SER A 288 -29.82 -2.14 7.43
N VAL A 289 -28.70 -2.26 6.70
CA VAL A 289 -28.71 -2.33 5.24
C VAL A 289 -29.49 -3.54 4.74
N VAL A 290 -29.29 -4.70 5.37
CA VAL A 290 -29.98 -5.94 5.00
C VAL A 290 -31.46 -5.88 5.37
N GLU A 291 -31.81 -5.31 6.53
CA GLU A 291 -33.21 -5.08 6.90
C GLU A 291 -33.92 -4.16 5.91
N ASP A 292 -33.28 -3.08 5.46
CA ASP A 292 -33.86 -2.16 4.48
C ASP A 292 -34.11 -2.89 3.15
N PHE A 293 -33.18 -3.74 2.70
CA PHE A 293 -33.39 -4.61 1.53
C PHE A 293 -34.55 -5.59 1.75
N ILE A 294 -34.62 -6.24 2.90
CA ILE A 294 -35.72 -7.16 3.25
C ILE A 294 -37.07 -6.43 3.19
N PHE A 295 -37.13 -5.19 3.65
CA PHE A 295 -38.38 -4.43 3.64
C PHE A 295 -38.78 -3.94 2.25
N MET A 296 -37.83 -3.73 1.35
CA MET A 296 -38.11 -3.43 -0.06
C MET A 296 -38.66 -4.63 -0.83
N HIS A 297 -38.29 -5.85 -0.43
CA HIS A 297 -38.67 -7.13 -1.07
C HIS A 297 -39.45 -8.05 -0.13
N ASP A 298 -40.26 -7.46 0.74
CA ASP A 298 -40.92 -8.13 1.87
C ASP A 298 -41.83 -9.28 1.48
N GLU A 299 -42.67 -9.11 0.46
CA GLU A 299 -43.59 -10.13 -0.03
C GLU A 299 -42.83 -11.35 -0.58
N GLU A 300 -41.79 -11.11 -1.37
CA GLU A 300 -40.96 -12.15 -1.96
C GLU A 300 -40.12 -12.88 -0.92
N ILE A 301 -39.51 -12.14 0.02
CA ILE A 301 -38.64 -12.72 1.06
C ILE A 301 -39.47 -13.45 2.10
N PHE A 302 -40.50 -12.84 2.69
CA PHE A 302 -41.28 -13.50 3.74
C PHE A 302 -42.13 -14.66 3.22
N GLY A 303 -42.39 -14.71 1.92
CA GLY A 303 -43.02 -15.85 1.23
C GLY A 303 -42.05 -16.94 0.77
N SER A 304 -40.74 -16.75 0.90
CA SER A 304 -39.73 -17.69 0.39
C SER A 304 -39.47 -18.87 1.32
N ASP A 305 -39.03 -20.00 0.74
CA ASP A 305 -38.64 -21.19 1.51
C ASP A 305 -37.40 -20.91 2.40
N GLU A 306 -36.49 -20.05 1.93
CA GLU A 306 -35.31 -19.63 2.69
C GLU A 306 -35.70 -18.86 3.95
N TRP A 307 -36.70 -17.97 3.88
CA TRP A 307 -37.19 -17.28 5.07
C TRP A 307 -37.96 -18.22 6.00
N ALA A 308 -38.75 -19.15 5.44
CA ALA A 308 -39.45 -20.16 6.23
C ALA A 308 -38.44 -20.97 7.07
N HIS A 309 -37.41 -21.53 6.44
CA HIS A 309 -36.33 -22.26 7.13
C HIS A 309 -35.56 -21.39 8.13
N PHE A 310 -35.24 -20.15 7.75
CA PHE A 310 -34.60 -19.20 8.64
C PHE A 310 -35.46 -18.94 9.89
N SER A 311 -36.77 -18.77 9.73
CA SER A 311 -37.70 -18.47 10.82
C SER A 311 -37.87 -19.63 11.80
N GLU A 312 -37.74 -20.87 11.35
CA GLU A 312 -37.75 -22.06 12.20
C GLU A 312 -36.52 -22.12 13.12
N SER A 313 -35.34 -21.81 12.57
CA SER A 313 -34.08 -21.87 13.32
C SER A 313 -33.80 -20.59 14.12
N ASN A 314 -34.29 -19.44 13.66
CA ASN A 314 -33.96 -18.10 14.18
C ASN A 314 -35.22 -17.31 14.53
N VAL A 315 -36.17 -17.95 15.23
CA VAL A 315 -37.50 -17.42 15.57
C VAL A 315 -37.48 -16.00 16.13
N ARG A 316 -36.53 -15.69 17.02
CA ARG A 316 -36.44 -14.35 17.65
C ARG A 316 -36.06 -13.30 16.63
N LEU A 317 -34.97 -13.53 15.88
CA LEU A 317 -34.47 -12.58 14.89
C LEU A 317 -35.47 -12.37 13.75
N ALA A 318 -36.12 -13.45 13.27
CA ALA A 318 -37.17 -13.35 12.26
C ALA A 318 -38.35 -12.50 12.75
N ASN A 319 -38.85 -12.75 13.96
CA ASN A 319 -39.95 -11.99 14.55
C ASN A 319 -39.58 -10.52 14.82
N GLU A 320 -38.37 -10.26 15.31
CA GLU A 320 -37.88 -8.90 15.50
C GLU A 320 -37.83 -8.14 14.18
N THR A 321 -37.27 -8.76 13.13
CA THR A 321 -37.17 -8.16 11.80
C THR A 321 -38.55 -7.84 11.21
N MET A 322 -39.47 -8.81 11.26
CA MET A 322 -40.85 -8.62 10.79
C MET A 322 -41.59 -7.52 11.56
N ARG A 323 -41.35 -7.38 12.87
CA ARG A 323 -41.93 -6.30 13.70
C ARG A 323 -41.30 -4.94 13.39
N SER A 324 -39.99 -4.88 13.17
CA SER A 324 -39.25 -3.64 12.88
C SER A 324 -39.77 -2.94 11.62
N LYS A 325 -40.22 -3.69 10.63
CA LYS A 325 -40.88 -3.16 9.42
C LYS A 325 -42.03 -2.20 9.74
N TYR A 326 -42.87 -2.53 10.72
CA TYR A 326 -44.04 -1.73 11.08
C TYR A 326 -43.69 -0.56 11.99
N LYS A 327 -42.59 -0.66 12.75
CA LYS A 327 -42.10 0.46 13.57
C LYS A 327 -41.42 1.54 12.73
N LYS A 328 -40.62 1.17 11.72
CA LYS A 328 -39.97 2.14 10.82
C LYS A 328 -40.96 2.97 10.00
N LYS A 329 -42.21 2.50 9.81
CA LYS A 329 -43.28 3.25 9.13
C LYS A 329 -43.89 4.37 9.98
N ASP A 330 -43.72 4.34 11.30
CA ASP A 330 -44.30 5.35 12.21
C ASP A 330 -43.36 6.55 12.45
N ASP A 331 -42.10 6.47 11.98
CA ASP A 331 -41.06 7.51 12.16
C ASP A 331 -40.82 8.37 10.88
N LEU A 332 -41.61 8.18 9.83
CA LEU A 332 -41.63 8.92 8.55
C LEU A 332 -42.99 9.61 8.37
#